data_AF-A0A4Q5RZW5-F1
#
_entry.id   AF-A0A4Q5RZW5-F1
#
_cell.length_a   1.000
_cell.length_b   1.000
_cell.length_c   1.000
_cell.angle_alpha   90.00
_cell.angle_beta   90.00
_cell.angle_gamma   90.00
#
_symmetry.space_group_name_H-M   'P 1'
#
loop_
_entity.id
_entity.type
_entity.pdbx_description
1 polymer ?
#
loop_
_entity_poly.entity_id
_entity_poly.type
_entity_poly.pdbx_seq_one_letter_code
_entity_poly.pdbx_strand_id
1 'polypeptide(L)' 'LVTTEKVVLDYIISHRLPLSEVAHAYDIFKNKEDDCVKVVLTP' A
#
# COMPACT_ATOMS: atom_id res chain seq x y z
N LEU A 1 -19.75 6.12 -2.84
CA LEU A 1 -18.75 7.09 -2.30
C LEU A 1 -17.52 7.11 -3.18
N VAL A 2 -16.74 6.02 -3.27
CA VAL A 2 -15.58 5.94 -4.17
C VAL A 2 -15.98 5.98 -5.65
N THR A 3 -16.96 5.18 -6.04
CA THR A 3 -17.52 5.16 -7.42
C THR A 3 -18.26 6.44 -7.81
N THR A 4 -18.65 7.24 -6.81
CA THR A 4 -19.29 8.54 -7.01
C THR A 4 -18.29 9.69 -6.81
N GLU A 5 -16.99 9.39 -6.79
CA GLU A 5 -15.85 10.33 -6.62
C GLU A 5 -15.90 11.22 -5.37
N LYS A 6 -16.73 10.85 -4.37
CA LYS A 6 -16.82 11.56 -3.09
C LYS A 6 -15.64 11.23 -2.16
N VAL A 7 -14.89 10.18 -2.45
CA VAL A 7 -13.72 9.72 -1.69
C VAL A 7 -12.69 9.13 -2.65
N VAL A 8 -11.44 9.58 -2.56
CA VAL A 8 -10.30 9.04 -3.33
C VAL A 8 -9.44 8.18 -2.41
N LEU A 9 -9.36 6.87 -2.68
CA LEU A 9 -8.63 5.92 -1.83
C LEU A 9 -7.13 5.87 -2.10
N ASP A 10 -6.68 6.30 -3.27
CA ASP A 10 -5.26 6.16 -3.65
C ASP A 10 -4.32 6.91 -2.71
N TYR A 11 -4.79 7.96 -2.02
CA TYR A 11 -4.03 8.71 -1.03
C TYR A 11 -3.63 7.91 0.21
N ILE A 12 -4.32 6.81 0.54
CA ILE A 12 -3.96 6.00 1.72
C ILE A 12 -2.84 5.00 1.43
N ILE A 13 -2.45 4.83 0.16
CA ILE A 13 -1.40 3.89 -0.25
C ILE A 13 -0.04 4.57 -0.04
N SER A 14 0.67 4.14 1.01
CA SER A 14 1.99 4.67 1.34
C SER A 14 3.11 4.00 0.53
N HIS A 15 2.94 2.71 0.18
CA HIS A 15 3.96 1.94 -0.53
C HIS A 15 3.38 1.13 -1.69
N ARG A 16 4.09 1.15 -2.82
CA ARG A 16 3.82 0.28 -3.99
C ARG A 16 5.11 -0.42 -4.40
N LEU A 17 5.09 -1.75 -4.42
CA LEU A 17 6.24 -2.59 -4.76
C LEU A 17 5.82 -3.70 -5.75
N PRO A 18 6.73 -4.24 -6.57
CA PRO A 18 6.43 -5.37 -7.45
C PRO A 18 6.19 -6.67 -6.66
N LEU A 19 5.46 -7.63 -7.26
CA LEU A 19 5.22 -8.96 -6.66
C LEU A 19 6.51 -9.72 -6.32
N SER A 20 7.62 -9.45 -7.02
CA SER A 20 8.92 -10.04 -6.71
C SER A 20 9.44 -9.66 -5.31
N GLU A 21 8.90 -8.60 -4.70
CA GLU A 21 9.35 -8.06 -3.42
C GLU A 21 8.36 -8.32 -2.26
N VAL A 22 7.43 -9.27 -2.42
CA VAL A 22 6.39 -9.60 -1.41
C VAL A 22 6.96 -9.74 0.01
N ALA A 23 8.09 -10.43 0.18
CA ALA A 23 8.67 -10.65 1.50
C ALA A 23 9.06 -9.34 2.18
N HIS A 24 9.78 -8.47 1.47
CA HIS A 24 10.19 -7.16 1.98
C HIS A 24 8.97 -6.25 2.24
N ALA A 25 8.03 -6.22 1.29
CA ALA A 25 6.79 -5.46 1.40
C ALA A 25 5.95 -5.89 2.62
N TYR A 26 5.95 -7.19 2.93
CA TYR A 26 5.27 -7.71 4.12
C TYR A 26 5.98 -7.32 5.41
N ASP A 27 7.32 -7.33 5.44
CA ASP A 27 8.08 -6.90 6.61
C ASP A 27 7.83 -5.42 6.94
N ILE A 28 7.86 -4.53 5.93
CA ILE A 28 7.50 -3.11 6.09
C ILE A 28 6.11 -2.98 6.72
N PHE A 29 5.11 -3.69 6.18
CA PHE A 29 3.74 -3.66 6.68
C PHE A 29 3.62 -4.20 8.11
N LYS A 30 4.26 -5.34 8.40
CA LYS A 30 4.19 -6.03 9.69
C LYS A 30 4.84 -5.21 10.80
N ASN A 31 6.00 -4.63 10.53
CA ASN A 31 6.77 -3.87 11.50
C ASN A 31 6.38 -2.38 11.55
N LYS A 32 5.54 -1.92 10.61
CA LYS A 32 5.16 -0.50 10.43
C LYS A 32 6.37 0.39 10.20
N GLU A 33 7.31 -0.09 9.38
CA GLU A 33 8.49 0.66 8.98
C GLU A 33 8.11 1.73 7.93
N ASP A 34 8.99 2.71 7.72
CA ASP A 34 8.85 3.72 6.67
C ASP A 34 7.51 4.47 6.65
N ASP A 35 6.97 4.81 7.83
CA ASP A 35 5.66 5.46 7.98
C ASP A 35 4.51 4.70 7.27
N CYS A 36 4.60 3.35 7.24
CA CYS A 36 3.67 2.51 6.51
C CYS A 36 2.21 2.62 6.99
N VAL A 37 1.34 3.03 6.08
CA VAL A 37 -0.13 3.03 6.23
C VAL A 37 -0.76 1.87 5.46
N LYS A 38 -0.40 1.70 4.19
CA LYS A 38 -0.92 0.64 3.33
C LYS A 38 0.09 0.28 2.25
N VAL A 39 0.37 -1.01 2.14
CA VAL A 39 1.19 -1.59 1.07
C VAL A 39 0.28 -2.17 -0.02
N VAL A 40 0.63 -1.92 -1.29
CA VAL A 40 0.01 -2.54 -2.46
C VAL A 40 1.10 -3.19 -3.31
N LEU A 41 0.87 -4.43 -3.72
CA LEU A 41 1.76 -5.14 -4.63
C LEU A 41 1.23 -5.05 -6.06
N THR A 42 2.09 -4.65 -6.99
CA THR A 42 1.78 -4.58 -8.42
C THR A 42 2.32 -5.80 -9.16
N PRO A 43 1.60 -6.33 -10.18
CA PRO A 43 2.08 -7.45 -10.99
C PRO A 43 3.45 -7.21 -11.62
#